data_AF-A0A8C8SLQ6-F1
#
_entry.id   AF-A0A8C8SLQ6-F1
#
_cell.length_a   1.000
_cell.length_b   1.000
_cell.length_c   1.000
_cell.angle_alpha   90.00
_cell.angle_beta   90.00
_cell.angle_gamma   90.00
#
_symmetry.space_group_name_H-M   'P 1'
#
loop_
_entity.id
_entity.type
_entity.pdbx_description
1 polymer ?
#
loop_
_entity_poly.entity_id
_entity_poly.type
_entity_poly.pdbx_seq_one_letter_code
_entity_poly.pdbx_strand_id
1 'polypeptide(L)'
;MGAPGSLLPLPILLLLLGGAESGSHSLQYFLTAVSEPGPGVPEFTLAGYVDGQRFVEYDAEAQQMRPLAPWVREARPEFWERENQVHKLRQTCFRGKVRSHEHLYNQSRGFHIFQYAYGCELRADGSTGGFRRFGFDGGDFLTYDTARHRWEAPARQAEATQRRWNGDPVALRYYRNFLELECLAALRRYLQLGKGALARQGEGGVLGRVGSALGAGGGLD
;
A
#
# COMPACT_ATOMS: atom_id res chain seq x y z
N MET A 1 -63.12 -13.92 -6.33
CA MET A 1 -61.81 -14.25 -6.92
C MET A 1 -60.76 -13.37 -6.26
N GLY A 2 -60.09 -13.85 -5.22
CA GLY A 2 -58.98 -13.17 -4.57
C GLY A 2 -57.78 -14.11 -4.60
N ALA A 3 -56.75 -13.78 -5.39
CA ALA A 3 -55.51 -14.53 -5.40
C ALA A 3 -54.69 -14.19 -4.15
N PRO A 4 -54.04 -15.16 -3.48
CA PRO A 4 -53.20 -14.87 -2.33
C PRO A 4 -51.90 -14.22 -2.82
N GLY A 5 -51.61 -13.02 -2.33
CA GLY A 5 -50.33 -12.36 -2.53
C GLY A 5 -49.23 -13.10 -1.76
N SER A 6 -48.44 -13.89 -2.47
CA SER A 6 -47.23 -14.51 -1.94
C SER A 6 -46.19 -13.43 -1.64
N LEU A 7 -46.11 -13.00 -0.38
CA LEU A 7 -45.00 -12.20 0.12
C LEU A 7 -43.78 -13.12 0.24
N LEU A 8 -42.84 -12.96 -0.70
CA LEU A 8 -41.54 -13.62 -0.58
C LEU A 8 -40.87 -13.18 0.74
N PRO A 9 -40.33 -14.12 1.54
CA PRO A 9 -39.75 -13.78 2.81
C PRO A 9 -38.50 -12.89 2.63
N LEU A 10 -38.37 -11.88 3.49
CA LEU A 10 -37.27 -10.90 3.54
C LEU A 10 -35.82 -11.43 3.44
N PRO A 11 -35.47 -12.69 3.79
CA PRO A 11 -34.09 -13.18 3.59
C PRO A 11 -33.70 -13.31 2.12
N ILE A 12 -34.67 -13.46 1.21
CA ILE A 12 -34.40 -13.60 -0.24
C ILE A 12 -34.09 -12.24 -0.88
N LEU A 13 -34.59 -11.13 -0.31
CA LEU A 13 -34.24 -9.79 -0.77
C LEU A 13 -32.79 -9.40 -0.42
N LEU A 14 -32.22 -9.96 0.65
CA LEU A 14 -30.79 -9.79 0.97
C LEU A 14 -29.86 -10.57 0.03
N LEU A 15 -30.33 -11.64 -0.61
CA LEU A 15 -29.57 -12.42 -1.59
C LEU A 15 -29.51 -11.76 -2.99
N LEU A 16 -30.36 -10.75 -3.25
CA LEU A 16 -30.30 -9.91 -4.45
C LEU A 16 -29.37 -8.70 -4.30
N LEU A 17 -28.85 -8.47 -3.09
CA LEU A 17 -27.62 -7.70 -2.88
C LEU A 17 -26.44 -8.66 -2.97
N GLY A 18 -26.37 -9.42 -4.07
CA GLY A 18 -25.10 -10.00 -4.50
C GLY A 18 -24.11 -8.86 -4.54
N GLY A 19 -23.13 -8.89 -3.63
CA GLY A 19 -22.16 -7.83 -3.45
C GLY A 19 -21.60 -7.47 -4.82
N ALA A 20 -21.95 -6.28 -5.31
CA ALA A 20 -21.16 -5.65 -6.34
C ALA A 20 -19.74 -5.59 -5.74
N GLU A 21 -18.80 -6.34 -6.32
CA GLU A 21 -17.38 -6.08 -6.08
C GLU A 21 -17.22 -4.57 -6.30
N SER A 22 -16.96 -3.85 -5.21
CA SER A 22 -17.11 -2.40 -5.14
C SER A 22 -16.00 -1.73 -5.95
N GLY A 23 -16.20 -1.70 -7.26
CA GLY A 23 -15.95 -0.63 -8.23
C GLY A 23 -14.60 0.09 -8.31
N SER A 24 -13.63 -0.15 -7.44
CA SER A 24 -12.32 0.47 -7.50
C SER A 24 -11.41 -0.15 -6.45
N HIS A 25 -10.14 -0.33 -6.80
CA HIS A 25 -9.12 -0.73 -5.85
C HIS A 25 -8.00 0.31 -5.79
N SER A 26 -7.40 0.49 -4.62
CA SER A 26 -6.32 1.46 -4.41
C SER A 26 -5.17 0.88 -3.59
N LEU A 27 -3.95 1.33 -3.90
CA LEU A 27 -2.74 1.06 -3.14
C LEU A 27 -2.11 2.39 -2.74
N GLN A 28 -1.80 2.55 -1.46
CA GLN A 28 -1.18 3.76 -0.93
C GLN A 28 -0.04 3.42 0.01
N TYR A 29 1.03 4.19 -0.05
CA TYR A 29 2.16 4.10 0.87
C TYR A 29 2.50 5.48 1.42
N PHE A 30 2.78 5.50 2.72
CA PHE A 30 3.23 6.68 3.44
C PHE A 30 4.57 6.37 4.09
N LEU A 31 5.61 7.05 3.64
CA LEU A 31 6.98 6.90 4.12
C LEU A 31 7.35 8.15 4.90
N THR A 32 7.97 7.96 6.06
CA THR A 32 8.42 9.06 6.91
C THR A 32 9.84 8.76 7.39
N ALA A 33 10.71 9.75 7.39
CA ALA A 33 11.99 9.72 8.06
C ALA A 33 12.17 10.95 8.95
N VAL A 34 12.93 10.80 10.04
CA VAL A 34 13.11 11.83 11.06
C VAL A 34 14.60 12.18 11.24
N SER A 35 14.90 13.40 11.69
CA SER A 35 16.28 13.84 11.95
C SER A 35 16.87 13.24 13.23
N GLU A 36 16.04 13.12 14.27
CA GLU A 36 16.45 12.68 15.61
C GLU A 36 15.61 11.46 16.03
N PRO A 37 15.99 10.22 15.64
CA PRO A 37 15.37 9.01 16.17
C PRO A 37 15.67 8.84 17.66
N GLY A 38 14.76 8.18 18.38
CA GLY A 38 14.88 7.99 19.83
C GLY A 38 13.97 6.89 20.37
N PRO A 39 13.91 6.69 21.69
CA PRO A 39 13.03 5.68 22.28
C PRO A 39 11.57 5.87 21.83
N GLY A 40 11.03 4.87 21.13
CA GLY A 40 9.67 4.90 20.58
C GLY A 40 9.48 5.72 19.29
N VAL A 41 10.54 6.35 18.77
CA VAL A 41 10.52 7.13 17.53
C VAL A 41 11.48 6.50 16.52
N PRO A 42 11.00 5.62 15.62
CA PRO A 42 11.84 4.98 14.62
C PRO A 42 12.36 6.00 13.61
N GLU A 43 13.60 5.80 13.16
CA GLU A 43 14.26 6.66 12.16
C GLU A 43 13.48 6.72 10.84
N PHE A 44 12.91 5.60 10.43
CA PHE A 44 12.17 5.46 9.18
C PHE A 44 10.94 4.59 9.42
N THR A 45 9.81 5.01 8.87
CA THR A 45 8.59 4.22 8.86
C THR A 45 8.01 4.17 7.46
N LEU A 46 7.32 3.07 7.20
CA LEU A 46 6.44 2.94 6.06
C LEU A 46 5.15 2.26 6.52
N ALA A 47 4.03 2.79 6.07
CA ALA A 47 2.73 2.14 6.19
C ALA A 47 2.11 1.97 4.79
N GLY A 48 1.64 0.77 4.49
CA GLY A 48 0.97 0.43 3.23
C GLY A 48 -0.51 0.12 3.44
N TYR A 49 -1.34 0.58 2.52
CA TYR A 49 -2.79 0.44 2.54
C TYR A 49 -3.29 -0.12 1.21
N VAL A 50 -4.17 -1.11 1.27
CA VAL A 50 -4.99 -1.56 0.14
C VAL A 50 -6.44 -1.30 0.51
N ASP A 51 -7.16 -0.55 -0.34
CA ASP A 51 -8.57 -0.20 -0.13
C ASP A 51 -8.86 0.41 1.25
N GLY A 52 -7.94 1.26 1.73
CA GLY A 52 -8.01 1.90 3.04
C GLY A 52 -7.65 0.99 4.23
N GLN A 53 -7.50 -0.32 4.02
CA GLN A 53 -7.03 -1.24 5.05
C GLN A 53 -5.50 -1.20 5.13
N ARG A 54 -4.96 -0.85 6.30
CA ARG A 54 -3.52 -1.00 6.57
C ARG A 54 -3.16 -2.48 6.56
N PHE A 55 -2.33 -2.89 5.61
CA PHE A 55 -1.98 -4.31 5.43
C PHE A 55 -0.53 -4.62 5.75
N VAL A 56 0.34 -3.61 5.75
CA VAL A 56 1.77 -3.80 5.96
C VAL A 56 2.39 -2.57 6.61
N GLU A 57 3.47 -2.79 7.33
CA GLU A 57 4.40 -1.76 7.76
C GLU A 57 5.85 -2.20 7.57
N TYR A 58 6.80 -1.30 7.71
CA TYR A 58 8.22 -1.62 7.64
C TYR A 58 8.87 -1.56 9.01
N ASP A 59 9.54 -2.65 9.38
CA ASP A 59 10.45 -2.70 10.52
C ASP A 59 11.83 -2.21 10.07
N ALA A 60 12.23 -1.04 10.56
CA ALA A 60 13.48 -0.40 10.17
C ALA A 60 14.74 -1.04 10.79
N GLU A 61 14.58 -1.80 11.89
CA GLU A 61 15.67 -2.52 12.55
C GLU A 61 15.90 -3.87 11.86
N ALA A 62 14.83 -4.64 11.65
CA ALA A 62 14.88 -5.90 10.90
C ALA A 62 15.05 -5.70 9.40
N GLN A 63 14.80 -4.48 8.90
CA GLN A 63 14.79 -4.10 7.50
C GLN A 63 13.79 -4.90 6.65
N GLN A 64 12.62 -5.20 7.21
CA GLN A 64 11.63 -6.10 6.62
C GLN A 64 10.21 -5.53 6.65
N MET A 65 9.44 -5.88 5.62
CA MET A 65 8.00 -5.65 5.58
C MET A 65 7.30 -6.60 6.55
N ARG A 66 6.53 -6.05 7.49
CA ARG A 66 5.75 -6.77 8.49
C ARG A 66 4.28 -6.82 8.06
N PRO A 67 3.75 -7.99 7.64
CA PRO A 67 2.35 -8.12 7.26
C PRO A 67 1.42 -7.98 8.47
N LEU A 68 0.39 -7.15 8.33
CA LEU A 68 -0.57 -6.83 9.39
C LEU A 68 -1.96 -7.42 9.13
N ALA A 69 -2.41 -7.47 7.87
CA ALA A 69 -3.74 -7.99 7.54
C ALA A 69 -3.72 -9.52 7.36
N PRO A 70 -4.78 -10.26 7.75
CA PRO A 70 -4.80 -11.73 7.65
C PRO A 70 -4.49 -12.27 6.25
N TRP A 71 -5.00 -11.61 5.21
CA TRP A 71 -4.86 -12.04 3.83
C TRP A 71 -3.42 -11.94 3.28
N VAL A 72 -2.53 -11.19 3.94
CA VAL A 72 -1.10 -11.10 3.59
C VAL A 72 -0.17 -11.88 4.51
N ARG A 73 -0.61 -12.31 5.69
CA ARG A 73 0.28 -12.95 6.68
C ARG A 73 0.86 -14.28 6.20
N GLU A 74 0.12 -15.00 5.37
CA GLU A 74 0.55 -16.29 4.79
C GLU A 74 1.35 -16.13 3.50
N ALA A 75 1.66 -14.90 3.08
CA ALA A 75 2.52 -14.69 1.92
C ALA A 75 3.90 -15.27 2.18
N ARG A 76 4.41 -16.05 1.21
CA ARG A 76 5.73 -16.67 1.31
C ARG A 76 6.84 -15.61 1.38
N PRO A 77 7.98 -15.86 2.03
CA PRO A 77 9.07 -14.88 2.16
C PRO A 77 9.53 -14.28 0.83
N GLU A 78 9.55 -15.07 -0.26
CA GLU A 78 9.98 -14.62 -1.59
C GLU A 78 9.06 -13.53 -2.17
N PHE A 79 7.80 -13.46 -1.72
CA PHE A 79 6.87 -12.40 -2.10
C PHE A 79 7.35 -11.04 -1.61
N TRP A 80 7.97 -11.00 -0.43
CA TRP A 80 8.43 -9.76 0.22
C TRP A 80 9.84 -9.35 -0.17
N GLU A 81 10.64 -10.25 -0.74
CA GLU A 81 12.06 -10.02 -1.02
C GLU A 81 12.29 -8.71 -1.82
N ARG A 82 11.55 -8.52 -2.90
CA ARG A 82 11.65 -7.29 -3.72
C ARG A 82 11.25 -6.03 -2.94
N GLU A 83 10.18 -6.09 -2.16
CA GLU A 83 9.70 -4.96 -1.37
C GLU A 83 10.72 -4.60 -0.25
N ASN A 84 11.28 -5.62 0.42
CA ASN A 84 12.32 -5.46 1.43
C ASN A 84 13.55 -4.75 0.85
N GLN A 85 14.05 -5.20 -0.31
CA GLN A 85 15.20 -4.59 -0.97
C GLN A 85 14.95 -3.12 -1.36
N VAL A 86 13.78 -2.84 -1.94
CA VAL A 86 13.39 -1.47 -2.33
C VAL A 86 13.31 -0.57 -1.10
N HIS A 87 12.71 -1.03 0.00
CA HIS A 87 12.52 -0.20 1.19
C HIS A 87 13.77 -0.03 2.04
N LYS A 88 14.68 -1.01 2.02
CA LYS A 88 16.05 -0.85 2.58
C LYS A 88 16.82 0.27 1.89
N LEU A 89 16.77 0.33 0.56
CA LEU A 89 17.38 1.43 -0.19
C LEU A 89 16.70 2.78 0.10
N ARG A 90 15.37 2.79 0.26
CA ARG A 90 14.62 4.01 0.61
C ARG A 90 14.95 4.50 2.01
N GLN A 91 15.05 3.63 3.02
CA GLN A 91 15.48 4.00 4.37
C GLN A 91 16.81 4.78 4.32
N THR A 92 17.80 4.27 3.59
CA THR A 92 19.11 4.92 3.43
C THR A 92 18.99 6.26 2.70
N CYS A 93 18.23 6.30 1.61
CA CYS A 93 18.01 7.53 0.84
C CYS A 93 17.31 8.62 1.67
N PHE A 94 16.32 8.24 2.47
CA PHE A 94 15.51 9.19 3.23
C PHE A 94 16.29 9.86 4.35
N ARG A 95 17.21 9.15 5.01
CA ARG A 95 18.20 9.75 5.92
C ARG A 95 18.95 10.90 5.24
N GLY A 96 19.40 10.69 4.00
CA GLY A 96 20.04 11.74 3.20
C GLY A 96 19.09 12.86 2.80
N LYS A 97 17.80 12.56 2.56
CA LYS A 97 16.78 13.56 2.25
C LYS A 97 16.46 14.46 3.41
N VAL A 98 16.37 13.95 4.64
CA VAL A 98 16.20 14.78 5.86
C VAL A 98 17.32 15.81 5.93
N ARG A 99 18.59 15.37 5.89
CA ARG A 99 19.77 16.27 5.93
C ARG A 99 19.79 17.30 4.79
N SER A 100 19.41 16.86 3.58
CA SER A 100 19.36 17.77 2.44
C SER A 100 18.30 18.86 2.62
N HIS A 101 17.16 18.53 3.24
CA HIS A 101 16.10 19.51 3.47
C HIS A 101 16.42 20.43 4.65
N GLU A 102 17.06 19.92 5.71
CA GLU A 102 17.63 20.76 6.79
C GLU A 102 18.52 21.87 6.20
N HIS A 103 19.44 21.52 5.30
CA HIS A 103 20.27 22.51 4.62
C HIS A 103 19.47 23.43 3.69
N LEU A 104 18.54 22.88 2.90
CA LEU A 104 17.72 23.65 1.97
C LEU A 104 16.83 24.70 2.66
N TYR A 105 16.39 24.41 3.89
CA TYR A 105 15.58 25.30 4.71
C TYR A 105 16.42 26.15 5.68
N ASN A 106 17.75 26.00 5.68
CA ASN A 106 18.66 26.62 6.64
C ASN A 106 18.31 26.32 8.12
N GLN A 107 17.85 25.09 8.38
CA GLN A 107 17.41 24.61 9.69
C GLN A 107 18.19 23.35 10.04
N SER A 108 19.27 23.48 10.82
CA SER A 108 20.13 22.36 11.23
C SER A 108 19.89 21.91 12.67
N ARG A 109 18.87 22.45 13.34
CA ARG A 109 18.57 22.19 14.75
C ARG A 109 17.09 21.87 14.88
N GLY A 110 16.80 20.88 15.71
CA GLY A 110 15.44 20.46 16.03
C GLY A 110 15.01 19.22 15.27
N PHE A 111 13.80 18.78 15.61
CA PHE A 111 13.20 17.60 15.04
C PHE A 111 12.56 17.92 13.69
N HIS A 112 13.07 17.28 12.64
CA HIS A 112 12.61 17.44 11.27
C HIS A 112 12.06 16.13 10.72
N ILE A 113 11.10 16.24 9.82
CA ILE A 113 10.38 15.13 9.22
C ILE A 113 10.41 15.27 7.71
N PHE A 114 10.97 14.29 7.00
CA PHE A 114 10.82 14.15 5.56
C PHE A 114 9.79 13.07 5.24
N GLN A 115 8.85 13.38 4.35
CA GLN A 115 7.72 12.51 4.03
C GLN A 115 7.63 12.26 2.53
N TYR A 116 7.19 11.05 2.17
CA TYR A 116 6.83 10.70 0.81
C TYR A 116 5.57 9.85 0.81
N ALA A 117 4.51 10.39 0.22
CA ALA A 117 3.25 9.70 0.04
C ALA A 117 3.04 9.43 -1.45
N TYR A 118 2.64 8.21 -1.79
CA TYR A 118 2.25 7.89 -3.15
C TYR A 118 1.18 6.80 -3.17
N GLY A 119 0.45 6.74 -4.26
CA GLY A 119 -0.52 5.68 -4.47
C GLY A 119 -1.06 5.66 -5.88
N CYS A 120 -1.81 4.60 -6.17
CA CYS A 120 -2.52 4.40 -7.42
C CYS A 120 -3.89 3.81 -7.17
N GLU A 121 -4.77 3.98 -8.15
CA GLU A 121 -6.15 3.52 -8.15
C GLU A 121 -6.46 2.85 -9.49
N LEU A 122 -7.18 1.74 -9.45
CA LEU A 122 -7.79 1.09 -10.61
C LEU A 122 -9.30 1.10 -10.43
N ARG A 123 -10.02 1.81 -11.29
CA ARG A 123 -11.48 1.99 -11.21
C ARG A 123 -12.24 0.94 -12.03
N ALA A 124 -13.54 0.82 -11.78
CA ALA A 124 -14.41 -0.16 -12.43
C ALA A 124 -14.42 -0.03 -13.97
N ASP A 125 -14.36 1.21 -14.45
CA ASP A 125 -14.33 1.54 -15.88
C ASP A 125 -12.95 1.27 -16.52
N GLY A 126 -12.00 0.72 -15.76
CA GLY A 126 -10.62 0.47 -16.19
C GLY A 126 -9.74 1.71 -16.17
N SER A 127 -10.27 2.89 -15.86
CA SER A 127 -9.46 4.09 -15.71
C SER A 127 -8.56 3.98 -14.48
N THR A 128 -7.44 4.71 -14.53
CA THR A 128 -6.45 4.68 -13.48
C THR A 128 -6.27 6.05 -12.85
N GLY A 129 -5.81 6.06 -11.61
CA GLY A 129 -5.46 7.26 -10.88
C GLY A 129 -4.15 7.07 -10.14
N GLY A 130 -3.61 8.17 -9.64
CA GLY A 130 -2.47 8.12 -8.75
C GLY A 130 -2.06 9.47 -8.23
N PHE A 131 -1.17 9.45 -7.26
CA PHE A 131 -0.58 10.65 -6.68
C PHE A 131 0.84 10.36 -6.20
N ARG A 132 1.65 11.41 -6.14
CA ARG A 132 2.96 11.42 -5.48
C ARG A 132 3.15 12.77 -4.82
N ARG A 133 3.63 12.75 -3.58
CA ARG A 133 3.83 13.95 -2.79
C ARG A 133 5.02 13.79 -1.88
N PHE A 134 5.95 14.74 -1.97
CA PHE A 134 7.02 14.90 -1.00
C PHE A 134 6.64 16.02 -0.04
N GLY A 135 6.94 15.83 1.24
CA GLY A 135 6.70 16.82 2.29
C GLY A 135 7.90 16.97 3.20
N PHE A 136 7.99 18.12 3.85
CA PHE A 136 8.99 18.43 4.87
C PHE A 136 8.31 19.21 6.00
N ASP A 137 8.48 18.74 7.24
CA ASP A 137 7.88 19.30 8.47
C ASP A 137 6.36 19.51 8.37
N GLY A 138 5.67 18.55 7.72
CA GLY A 138 4.22 18.56 7.53
C GLY A 138 3.72 19.47 6.40
N GLY A 139 4.59 20.27 5.79
CA GLY A 139 4.29 21.08 4.61
C GLY A 139 4.53 20.32 3.31
N ASP A 140 3.71 20.60 2.29
CA ASP A 140 3.90 20.05 0.94
C ASP A 140 5.15 20.68 0.30
N PHE A 141 6.11 19.84 -0.12
CA PHE A 141 7.33 20.24 -0.80
C PHE A 141 7.18 20.15 -2.31
N LEU A 142 6.83 18.96 -2.83
CA LEU A 142 6.56 18.71 -4.25
C LEU A 142 5.31 17.84 -4.41
N THR A 143 4.42 18.23 -5.31
CA THR A 143 3.21 17.47 -5.69
C THR A 143 3.28 17.10 -7.16
N TYR A 144 2.90 15.87 -7.51
CA TYR A 144 2.89 15.43 -8.91
C TYR A 144 1.50 15.62 -9.52
N ASP A 145 1.43 16.47 -10.55
CA ASP A 145 0.26 16.63 -11.39
C ASP A 145 0.21 15.50 -12.43
N THR A 146 -0.71 14.56 -12.23
CA THR A 146 -0.89 13.40 -13.11
C THR A 146 -1.54 13.75 -14.44
N ALA A 147 -2.27 14.86 -14.55
CA ALA A 147 -2.87 15.30 -15.81
C ALA A 147 -1.82 15.93 -16.73
N ARG A 148 -0.88 16.69 -16.18
CA ARG A 148 0.20 17.34 -16.93
C ARG A 148 1.50 16.53 -16.96
N HIS A 149 1.57 15.46 -16.18
CA HIS A 149 2.78 14.66 -15.93
C HIS A 149 3.98 15.51 -15.51
N ARG A 150 3.75 16.45 -14.58
CA ARG A 150 4.76 17.42 -14.12
C ARG A 150 4.71 17.58 -12.61
N TRP A 151 5.80 18.07 -12.05
CA TRP A 151 5.87 18.46 -10.64
C TRP A 151 5.44 19.91 -10.45
N GLU A 152 4.65 20.12 -9.40
CA GLU A 152 4.34 21.43 -8.83
C GLU A 152 5.18 21.63 -7.57
N ALA A 153 5.51 22.88 -7.26
CA ALA A 153 6.33 23.27 -6.11
C ALA A 153 5.51 24.19 -5.18
N PRO A 154 4.72 23.62 -4.24
CA PRO A 154 4.02 24.43 -3.25
C PRO A 154 4.98 25.23 -2.34
N ALA A 155 6.15 24.67 -2.04
CA ALA A 155 7.20 25.35 -1.28
C ALA A 155 8.20 26.07 -2.20
N ARG A 156 8.61 27.29 -1.83
CA ARG A 156 9.64 28.06 -2.56
C ARG A 156 10.96 27.30 -2.65
N GLN A 157 11.33 26.60 -1.58
CA GLN A 157 12.51 25.75 -1.47
C GLN A 157 12.52 24.63 -2.54
N ALA A 158 11.34 24.21 -3.01
CA ALA A 158 11.21 23.15 -3.99
C ALA A 158 11.37 23.60 -5.44
N GLU A 159 11.30 24.90 -5.74
CA GLU A 159 11.27 25.43 -7.10
C GLU A 159 12.49 25.01 -7.94
N ALA A 160 13.69 25.02 -7.36
CA ALA A 160 14.90 24.60 -8.07
C ALA A 160 14.86 23.12 -8.43
N THR A 161 14.38 22.27 -7.52
CA THR A 161 14.19 20.83 -7.75
C THR A 161 13.11 20.60 -8.81
N GLN A 162 11.99 21.32 -8.72
CA GLN A 162 10.89 21.24 -9.68
C GLN A 162 11.35 21.61 -11.09
N ARG A 163 12.08 22.72 -11.26
CA ARG A 163 12.62 23.13 -12.57
C ARG A 163 13.55 22.07 -13.15
N ARG A 164 14.44 21.51 -12.31
CA ARG A 164 15.35 20.43 -12.73
C ARG A 164 14.59 19.18 -13.18
N TRP A 165 13.64 18.70 -12.38
CA TRP A 165 12.91 17.47 -12.69
C TRP A 165 11.95 17.63 -13.87
N ASN A 166 11.32 18.80 -14.01
CA ASN A 166 10.45 19.10 -15.15
C ASN A 166 11.20 19.43 -16.44
N GLY A 167 12.49 19.75 -16.35
CA GLY A 167 13.39 19.94 -17.48
C GLY A 167 14.07 18.66 -17.96
N ASP A 168 13.93 17.55 -17.24
CA ASP A 168 14.54 16.26 -17.56
C ASP A 168 13.47 15.25 -18.06
N PRO A 169 13.42 14.96 -19.38
CA PRO A 169 12.47 14.00 -19.94
C PRO A 169 12.63 12.58 -19.40
N VAL A 170 13.84 12.18 -19.00
CA VAL A 170 14.10 10.85 -18.42
C VAL A 170 13.47 10.77 -17.03
N ALA A 171 13.66 11.81 -16.21
CA ALA A 171 13.05 11.90 -14.90
C ALA A 171 11.51 11.90 -14.98
N LEU A 172 10.92 12.72 -15.85
CA LEU A 172 9.46 12.76 -16.04
C LEU A 172 8.89 11.39 -16.47
N ARG A 173 9.55 10.71 -17.42
CA ARG A 173 9.15 9.37 -17.85
C ARG A 173 9.24 8.37 -16.71
N TYR A 174 10.30 8.41 -15.91
CA TYR A 174 10.44 7.54 -14.73
C TYR A 174 9.29 7.74 -13.74
N TYR A 175 8.95 9.00 -13.42
CA TYR A 175 7.91 9.28 -12.42
C TYR A 175 6.51 8.87 -12.89
N ARG A 176 6.23 9.07 -14.18
CA ARG A 176 5.00 8.64 -14.85
C ARG A 176 4.88 7.11 -14.85
N ASN A 177 5.91 6.41 -15.35
CA ASN A 177 5.92 4.96 -15.46
C ASN A 177 5.73 4.26 -14.10
N PHE A 178 6.28 4.84 -13.03
CA PHE A 178 6.08 4.31 -11.69
C PHE A 178 4.61 4.23 -11.29
N LEU A 179 3.81 5.27 -11.57
CA LEU A 179 2.37 5.26 -11.25
C LEU A 179 1.59 4.36 -12.21
N GLU A 180 1.84 4.51 -13.51
CA GLU A 180 1.07 3.83 -14.55
C GLU A 180 1.40 2.33 -14.68
N LEU A 181 2.58 1.90 -14.20
CA LEU A 181 3.03 0.51 -14.34
C LEU A 181 3.34 -0.11 -12.99
N GLU A 182 4.32 0.41 -12.25
CA GLU A 182 4.84 -0.28 -11.07
C GLU A 182 3.83 -0.33 -9.93
N CYS A 183 3.18 0.79 -9.61
CA CYS A 183 2.18 0.86 -8.56
C CYS A 183 0.97 -0.02 -8.89
N LEU A 184 0.44 0.07 -10.12
CA LEU A 184 -0.70 -0.74 -10.54
C LEU A 184 -0.36 -2.23 -10.60
N ALA A 185 0.86 -2.60 -10.99
CA ALA A 185 1.33 -3.98 -10.92
C ALA A 185 1.40 -4.48 -9.46
N ALA A 186 1.89 -3.65 -8.53
CA ALA A 186 1.90 -3.98 -7.11
C ALA A 186 0.47 -4.14 -6.56
N LEU A 187 -0.45 -3.23 -6.88
CA LEU A 187 -1.85 -3.33 -6.49
C LEU A 187 -2.47 -4.65 -6.97
N ARG A 188 -2.29 -4.99 -8.25
CA ARG A 188 -2.78 -6.27 -8.79
C ARG A 188 -2.19 -7.48 -8.07
N ARG A 189 -0.89 -7.48 -7.72
CA ARG A 189 -0.27 -8.56 -6.95
C ARG A 189 -0.94 -8.74 -5.58
N TYR A 190 -1.19 -7.64 -4.87
CA TYR A 190 -1.85 -7.70 -3.56
C TYR A 190 -3.31 -8.19 -3.67
N LEU A 191 -4.06 -7.72 -4.67
CA LEU A 191 -5.43 -8.21 -4.90
C LEU A 191 -5.46 -9.72 -5.19
N GLN A 192 -4.52 -10.24 -5.96
CA GLN A 192 -4.42 -11.69 -6.22
C GLN A 192 -4.09 -12.48 -4.95
N LEU A 193 -3.19 -11.95 -4.11
CA LEU A 193 -2.89 -12.55 -2.82
C LEU A 193 -4.13 -12.60 -1.92
N GLY A 194 -4.91 -11.52 -1.88
CA GLY A 194 -6.19 -11.45 -1.16
C GLY A 194 -7.22 -12.47 -1.65
N LYS A 195 -7.40 -12.59 -2.97
CA LYS A 195 -8.29 -13.61 -3.58
C LYS A 195 -7.86 -15.03 -3.20
N GLY A 196 -6.56 -15.33 -3.25
CA GLY A 196 -6.03 -16.63 -2.85
C GLY A 196 -6.28 -16.94 -1.36
N ALA A 197 -6.17 -15.95 -0.48
CA ALA A 197 -6.47 -16.13 0.95
C ALA A 197 -7.95 -16.43 1.20
N LEU A 198 -8.86 -15.74 0.51
CA LEU A 198 -10.30 -16.00 0.60
C LEU A 198 -10.67 -17.41 0.11
N ALA A 199 -10.05 -17.87 -0.98
CA ALA A 199 -10.27 -19.23 -1.49
C ALA A 199 -9.89 -20.30 -0.45
N ARG A 200 -8.73 -20.17 0.21
CA ARG A 200 -8.29 -21.09 1.27
C ARG A 200 -9.24 -21.10 2.49
N GLN A 201 -9.81 -19.94 2.83
CA GLN A 201 -10.81 -19.84 3.89
C GLN A 201 -12.14 -20.50 3.51
N GLY A 202 -12.55 -20.40 2.24
CA GLY A 202 -13.72 -21.08 1.70
C GLY A 202 -13.57 -22.60 1.67
N GLU A 203 -12.39 -23.11 1.34
CA GLU A 203 -12.09 -24.55 1.37
C GLU A 203 -12.04 -25.10 2.80
N GLY A 204 -11.57 -24.32 3.78
CA GLY A 204 -11.62 -24.68 5.20
C GLY A 204 -13.02 -24.65 5.83
N GLY A 205 -14.01 -24.04 5.17
CA GLY A 205 -15.41 -23.97 5.60
C GLY A 205 -16.29 -25.14 5.14
N VAL A 206 -15.80 -25.98 4.21
CA VAL A 206 -16.53 -27.11 3.62
C VAL A 206 -15.93 -28.45 4.06
N LEU A 207 -15.52 -28.58 5.32
CA LEU A 207 -15.29 -29.89 5.95
C LEU A 207 -16.23 -30.09 7.14
N GLY A 208 -17.53 -30.07 6.85
CA GLY A 208 -18.54 -30.69 7.68
C GLY A 208 -18.43 -32.21 7.59
N ARG A 209 -18.19 -32.84 8.74
CA ARG A 209 -18.56 -34.23 9.08
C ARG A 209 -18.47 -35.26 7.94
N VAL A 210 -17.32 -35.94 7.87
CA VAL A 210 -17.35 -37.38 7.59
C VAL A 210 -16.92 -38.09 8.87
N GLY A 211 -17.91 -38.54 9.63
CA GLY A 211 -17.68 -39.63 10.56
C GLY A 211 -17.56 -40.91 9.75
N SER A 212 -16.47 -41.65 9.93
CA SER A 212 -16.56 -43.08 10.16
C SER A 212 -15.30 -43.59 10.83
N ALA A 213 -15.53 -44.54 11.73
CA ALA A 213 -14.59 -45.12 12.67
C ALA A 213 -13.70 -46.22 12.03
N LEU A 214 -12.82 -46.77 12.89
CA LEU A 214 -11.95 -47.95 12.77
C LEU A 214 -10.54 -47.60 12.27
N GLY A 215 -9.42 -47.91 12.94
CA GLY A 215 -9.17 -48.66 14.16
C GLY A 215 -7.65 -48.91 14.30
N ALA A 216 -7.20 -49.01 15.55
CA ALA A 216 -6.08 -49.78 16.11
C ALA A 216 -4.67 -49.87 15.44
N GLY A 217 -3.64 -49.72 16.29
CA GLY A 217 -2.27 -50.27 16.16
C GLY A 217 -1.23 -49.19 15.90
N GLY A 218 -0.40 -48.78 16.87
CA GLY A 218 0.81 -49.50 17.32
C GLY A 218 1.96 -49.10 16.38
N GLY A 219 2.97 -48.33 16.78
CA GLY A 219 4.01 -48.67 17.74
C GLY A 219 5.27 -47.91 17.35
N LEU A 220 6.18 -47.78 18.31
CA LEU A 220 7.48 -47.14 18.23
C LEU A 220 8.37 -47.87 17.21
N ASP A 221 9.08 -47.09 16.39
CA ASP A 221 10.50 -47.22 16.02
C ASP A 221 10.93 -45.98 15.22
#